data_AF-A0A2M9V8Z5-F1
#
_entry.id   AF-A0A2M9V8Z5-F1
#
_cell.length_a   1.000
_cell.length_b   1.000
_cell.length_c   1.000
_cell.angle_alpha   90.00
_cell.angle_beta   90.00
_cell.angle_gamma   90.00
#
_symmetry.space_group_name_H-M   'P 1'
#
loop_
_entity.id
_entity.type
_entity.pdbx_description
1 polymer ?
#
loop_
_entity_poly.entity_id
_entity_poly.type
_entity_poly.pdbx_seq_one_letter_code
_entity_poly.pdbx_strand_id
1 'polypeptide(L)'
;MNTLTSQIEQLQSLAHELLYLGVDGAPIYTDHFRQLNKEVLEQSDALYPQRGATPEEEANICLALLMGYNATIYNQGDKEEKKQVVLNRCWDVLDQLPATLLKCQLLTYCYGEVFEEELAKEAHLIISGWDHSRLSNDEKEVFESLKILEENPYPYFEL
;
A
#
# COMPACT_ATOMS: atom_id res chain seq x y z
N MET A 1 -22.39 2.64 -6.52
CA MET A 1 -21.12 2.63 -5.76
C MET A 1 -21.04 3.92 -4.97
N ASN A 2 -20.57 3.87 -3.71
CA ASN A 2 -20.29 5.07 -2.92
C ASN A 2 -19.09 5.80 -3.55
N THR A 3 -19.13 7.13 -3.62
CA THR A 3 -18.08 7.98 -4.20
C THR A 3 -16.71 7.68 -3.57
N LEU A 4 -16.67 7.43 -2.26
CA LEU A 4 -15.43 7.13 -1.54
C LEU A 4 -14.82 5.78 -1.94
N THR A 5 -15.63 4.73 -2.02
CA THR A 5 -15.17 3.39 -2.46
C THR A 5 -14.57 3.46 -3.87
N SER A 6 -15.23 4.19 -4.77
CA SER A 6 -14.72 4.38 -6.13
C SER A 6 -13.37 5.13 -6.16
N GLN A 7 -13.16 6.11 -5.27
CA GLN A 7 -11.88 6.83 -5.18
C GLN A 7 -10.76 5.94 -4.65
N ILE A 8 -11.06 5.11 -3.65
CA ILE A 8 -10.11 4.13 -3.09
C ILE A 8 -9.70 3.13 -4.18
N GLU A 9 -10.65 2.49 -4.83
CA GLU A 9 -10.40 1.50 -5.89
C GLU A 9 -9.62 2.11 -7.05
N GLN A 10 -9.95 3.34 -7.46
CA GLN A 10 -9.25 4.04 -8.52
C GLN A 10 -7.79 4.34 -8.15
N LEU A 11 -7.54 4.84 -6.94
CA LEU A 11 -6.18 5.11 -6.48
C LEU A 11 -5.35 3.84 -6.37
N GLN A 12 -5.91 2.76 -5.81
CA GLN A 12 -5.23 1.46 -5.73
C GLN A 12 -4.87 0.93 -7.11
N SER A 13 -5.79 1.00 -8.07
CA SER A 13 -5.56 0.56 -9.45
C SER A 13 -4.44 1.36 -10.13
N LEU A 14 -4.41 2.68 -9.98
CA LEU A 14 -3.39 3.53 -10.62
C LEU A 14 -2.03 3.38 -9.94
N ALA A 15 -2.00 3.26 -8.62
CA ALA A 15 -0.77 3.00 -7.89
C ALA A 15 -0.16 1.64 -8.26
N HIS A 16 -1.01 0.61 -8.40
CA HIS A 16 -0.60 -0.71 -8.87
C HIS A 16 -0.06 -0.66 -10.30
N GLU A 17 -0.79 -0.04 -11.24
CA GLU A 17 -0.31 0.15 -12.62
C GLU A 17 1.07 0.82 -12.64
N LEU A 18 1.25 1.86 -11.82
CA LEU A 18 2.50 2.61 -11.76
C LEU A 18 3.67 1.79 -11.20
N LEU A 19 3.45 1.01 -10.15
CA LEU A 19 4.48 0.15 -9.53
C LEU A 19 4.91 -0.99 -10.46
N TYR A 20 3.98 -1.54 -11.23
CA TYR A 20 4.24 -2.67 -12.13
C TYR A 20 4.46 -2.26 -13.58
N LEU A 21 4.62 -0.96 -13.86
CA LEU A 21 4.78 -0.46 -15.21
C LEU A 21 6.01 -1.05 -15.89
N GLY A 22 5.80 -1.71 -17.03
CA GLY A 22 6.87 -2.34 -17.83
C GLY A 22 7.37 -3.69 -17.32
N VAL A 23 6.79 -4.24 -16.24
CA VAL A 23 7.09 -5.61 -15.77
C VAL A 23 6.71 -6.67 -16.82
N ASP A 24 5.71 -6.37 -17.65
CA ASP A 24 5.27 -7.20 -18.78
C ASP A 24 6.16 -7.10 -20.03
N GLY A 25 7.20 -6.26 -20.00
CA GLY A 25 8.08 -6.00 -21.13
C GLY A 25 7.54 -5.01 -22.16
N ALA A 26 6.40 -4.36 -21.90
CA ALA A 26 5.87 -3.32 -22.77
C ALA A 26 6.76 -2.06 -22.72
N PRO A 27 6.89 -1.30 -23.84
CA PRO A 27 7.61 -0.03 -23.83
C PRO A 27 6.97 1.00 -22.88
N ILE A 28 7.78 1.62 -22.05
CA ILE A 28 7.35 2.73 -21.19
C ILE A 28 7.40 4.03 -21.99
N TYR A 29 6.22 4.59 -22.30
CA TYR A 29 6.10 5.90 -22.90
C TYR A 29 6.23 6.99 -21.83
N THR A 30 7.13 7.95 -22.04
CA THR A 30 7.45 9.00 -21.05
C THR A 30 6.25 9.86 -20.70
N ASP A 31 5.39 10.16 -21.67
CA ASP A 31 4.21 11.00 -21.42
C ASP A 31 3.18 10.25 -20.56
N HIS A 32 2.97 8.96 -20.82
CA HIS A 32 2.12 8.09 -19.99
C HIS A 32 2.68 7.98 -18.58
N PHE A 33 3.98 7.69 -18.43
CA PHE A 33 4.64 7.58 -17.13
C PHE A 33 4.49 8.87 -16.31
N ARG A 34 4.68 10.03 -16.93
CA ARG A 34 4.49 11.33 -16.25
C ARG A 34 3.04 11.59 -15.88
N GLN A 35 2.10 11.27 -16.77
CA GLN A 35 0.67 11.41 -16.51
C GLN A 35 0.24 10.53 -15.33
N LEU A 36 0.62 9.25 -15.34
CA LEU A 36 0.28 8.30 -14.30
C LEU A 36 0.84 8.72 -12.93
N ASN A 37 2.11 9.13 -12.86
CA ASN A 37 2.69 9.67 -11.62
C ASN A 37 1.93 10.88 -11.08
N LYS A 38 1.49 11.77 -11.98
CA LYS A 38 0.74 12.98 -11.61
C LYS A 38 -0.66 12.61 -11.09
N GLU A 39 -1.37 11.73 -11.80
CA GLU A 39 -2.71 11.29 -11.42
C GLU A 39 -2.73 10.55 -10.08
N VAL A 40 -1.74 9.68 -9.84
CA VAL A 40 -1.58 8.99 -8.54
C VAL A 40 -1.40 10.00 -7.41
N LEU A 41 -0.56 11.04 -7.60
CA LEU A 41 -0.36 12.07 -6.58
C LEU A 41 -1.65 12.88 -6.34
N GLU A 42 -2.29 13.36 -7.41
CA GLU A 42 -3.51 14.16 -7.31
C GLU A 42 -4.66 13.40 -6.63
N GLN A 43 -4.81 12.11 -6.92
CA GLN A 43 -5.82 11.26 -6.25
C GLN A 43 -5.46 10.94 -4.81
N SER A 44 -4.17 10.71 -4.51
CA SER A 44 -3.70 10.55 -3.12
C SER A 44 -4.04 11.79 -2.30
N ASP A 45 -3.73 12.98 -2.81
CA ASP A 45 -4.02 14.24 -2.12
C ASP A 45 -5.52 14.54 -1.99
N ALA A 46 -6.34 14.14 -2.98
CA ALA A 46 -7.79 14.26 -2.90
C ALA A 46 -8.41 13.30 -1.87
N LEU A 47 -7.86 12.10 -1.72
CA LEU A 47 -8.31 11.08 -0.77
C LEU A 47 -7.79 11.35 0.66
N TYR A 48 -6.63 11.99 0.81
CA TYR A 48 -5.95 12.26 2.08
C TYR A 48 -6.84 12.82 3.22
N PRO A 49 -7.71 13.83 2.98
CA PRO A 49 -8.58 14.37 4.05
C PRO A 49 -9.74 13.43 4.42
N GLN A 50 -10.03 12.39 3.64
CA GLN A 50 -11.15 11.47 3.90
C GLN A 50 -10.87 10.57 5.11
N ARG A 51 -11.95 10.17 5.79
CA ARG A 51 -11.95 9.23 6.91
C ARG A 51 -13.05 8.20 6.74
N GLY A 52 -12.76 6.95 7.09
CA GLY A 52 -13.72 5.85 7.09
C GLY A 52 -14.65 5.92 8.30
N ALA A 53 -15.87 5.42 8.16
CA ALA A 53 -16.81 5.32 9.28
C ALA A 53 -16.59 4.04 10.11
N THR A 54 -15.84 3.08 9.56
CA THR A 54 -15.48 1.81 10.18
C THR A 54 -13.97 1.60 10.12
N PRO A 55 -13.39 0.75 11.00
CA PRO A 55 -11.97 0.38 10.90
C PRO A 55 -11.59 -0.18 9.53
N GLU A 56 -12.47 -0.98 8.90
CA GLU A 56 -12.24 -1.53 7.57
C GLU A 56 -12.24 -0.47 6.47
N GLU A 57 -13.16 0.50 6.51
CA GLU A 57 -13.16 1.62 5.56
C GLU A 57 -11.92 2.50 5.74
N GLU A 58 -11.53 2.80 6.99
CA GLU A 58 -10.34 3.59 7.28
C GLU A 58 -9.06 2.87 6.84
N ALA A 59 -8.97 1.56 7.05
CA ALA A 59 -7.88 0.72 6.58
C ALA A 59 -7.76 0.72 5.05
N ASN A 60 -8.88 0.65 4.32
CA ASN A 60 -8.89 0.74 2.87
C ASN A 60 -8.38 2.10 2.37
N ILE A 61 -8.77 3.20 3.02
CA ILE A 61 -8.25 4.54 2.73
C ILE A 61 -6.75 4.59 2.98
N CYS A 62 -6.30 4.12 4.15
CA CYS A 62 -4.88 4.16 4.52
C CYS A 62 -4.02 3.31 3.57
N LEU A 63 -4.48 2.10 3.22
CA LEU A 63 -3.82 1.25 2.24
C LEU A 63 -3.68 1.97 0.89
N ALA A 64 -4.77 2.55 0.36
CA ALA A 64 -4.74 3.28 -0.91
C ALA A 64 -3.78 4.48 -0.87
N LEU A 65 -3.73 5.22 0.24
CA LEU A 65 -2.81 6.34 0.43
C LEU A 65 -1.34 5.90 0.49
N LEU A 66 -1.02 4.83 1.24
CA LEU A 66 0.35 4.29 1.28
C LEU A 66 0.77 3.78 -0.09
N MET A 67 -0.09 3.03 -0.79
CA MET A 67 0.12 2.60 -2.18
C MET A 67 0.44 3.79 -3.08
N GLY A 68 -0.42 4.82 -3.06
CA GLY A 68 -0.28 6.00 -3.91
C GLY A 68 0.99 6.81 -3.65
N TYR A 69 1.26 7.16 -2.39
CA TYR A 69 2.44 7.94 -2.03
C TYR A 69 3.76 7.18 -2.26
N ASN A 70 3.77 5.86 -2.14
CA ASN A 70 4.95 5.04 -2.44
C ASN A 70 5.14 4.83 -3.94
N ALA A 71 4.06 4.73 -4.71
CA ALA A 71 4.13 4.56 -6.16
C ALA A 71 4.62 5.83 -6.89
N THR A 72 4.12 7.01 -6.51
CA THR A 72 4.47 8.25 -7.22
C THR A 72 5.87 8.74 -6.91
N ILE A 73 6.65 9.06 -7.95
CA ILE A 73 7.97 9.68 -7.83
C ILE A 73 7.89 11.16 -7.44
N TYR A 74 6.71 11.78 -7.56
CA TYR A 74 6.54 13.18 -7.22
C TYR A 74 6.46 13.38 -5.71
N ASN A 75 7.14 14.42 -5.23
CA ASN A 75 7.13 14.85 -3.84
C ASN A 75 7.12 16.38 -3.81
N GLN A 76 6.07 16.97 -3.24
CA GLN A 76 5.92 18.43 -3.10
C GLN A 76 6.60 18.98 -1.84
N GLY A 77 7.32 18.14 -1.09
CA GLY A 77 8.02 18.47 0.15
C GLY A 77 7.29 18.00 1.42
N ASP A 78 6.04 17.55 1.30
CA ASP A 78 5.16 17.14 2.40
C ASP A 78 4.81 15.64 2.37
N LYS A 79 5.31 14.88 1.38
CA LYS A 79 4.92 13.47 1.17
C LYS A 79 5.26 12.57 2.36
N GLU A 80 6.47 12.71 2.92
CA GLU A 80 6.90 11.90 4.05
C GLU A 80 6.11 12.23 5.33
N GLU A 81 5.77 13.51 5.54
CA GLU A 81 4.88 13.94 6.63
C GLU A 81 3.48 13.33 6.47
N LYS A 82 2.93 13.39 5.25
CA LYS A 82 1.64 12.78 4.93
C LYS A 82 1.65 11.27 5.16
N LYS A 83 2.71 10.55 4.73
CA LYS A 83 2.87 9.13 5.01
C LYS A 83 2.93 8.84 6.51
N GLN A 84 3.67 9.63 7.29
CA GLN A 84 3.68 9.47 8.76
C GLN A 84 2.30 9.64 9.38
N VAL A 85 1.51 10.63 8.92
CA VAL A 85 0.12 10.80 9.37
C VAL A 85 -0.75 9.60 8.99
N VAL A 86 -0.56 9.02 7.79
CA VAL A 86 -1.26 7.80 7.37
C VAL A 86 -0.84 6.60 8.22
N LEU A 87 0.45 6.43 8.51
CA LEU A 87 0.94 5.37 9.41
C LEU A 87 0.31 5.46 10.79
N ASN A 88 0.20 6.66 11.36
CA ASN A 88 -0.49 6.86 12.64
C ASN A 88 -1.96 6.40 12.58
N ARG A 89 -2.65 6.66 11.46
CA ARG A 89 -4.03 6.19 11.23
C ARG A 89 -4.10 4.67 11.09
N CYS A 90 -3.11 4.04 10.46
CA CYS A 90 -3.02 2.58 10.40
C CYS A 90 -2.94 1.98 11.80
N TRP A 91 -2.09 2.53 12.67
CA TRP A 91 -1.94 2.07 14.06
C TRP A 91 -3.26 2.12 14.84
N ASP A 92 -4.10 3.12 14.60
CA ASP A 92 -5.40 3.24 15.27
C ASP A 92 -6.38 2.10 14.90
N VAL A 93 -6.21 1.46 13.74
CA VAL A 93 -7.16 0.45 13.21
C VAL A 93 -6.62 -0.98 13.17
N LEU A 94 -5.30 -1.19 13.15
CA LEU A 94 -4.68 -2.52 12.99
C LEU A 94 -5.17 -3.54 14.02
N ASP A 95 -5.29 -3.16 15.29
CA ASP A 95 -5.77 -4.04 16.37
C ASP A 95 -7.26 -4.39 16.27
N GLN A 96 -8.03 -3.56 15.56
CA GLN A 96 -9.48 -3.73 15.39
C GLN A 96 -9.81 -4.62 14.19
N LEU A 97 -8.89 -4.74 13.23
CA LEU A 97 -9.11 -5.48 12.00
C LEU A 97 -9.04 -7.00 12.23
N PRO A 98 -9.97 -7.78 11.65
CA PRO A 98 -9.87 -9.23 11.62
C PRO A 98 -8.70 -9.69 10.73
N ALA A 99 -8.21 -10.91 10.96
CA ALA A 99 -7.18 -11.57 10.15
C ALA A 99 -7.71 -11.82 8.71
N THR A 100 -7.50 -10.84 7.84
CA THR A 100 -8.02 -10.78 6.47
C THR A 100 -6.91 -10.32 5.51
N LEU A 101 -7.12 -10.49 4.21
CA LEU A 101 -6.20 -9.98 3.18
C LEU A 101 -5.93 -8.47 3.35
N LEU A 102 -6.97 -7.67 3.61
CA LEU A 102 -6.83 -6.23 3.85
C LEU A 102 -5.86 -5.93 4.99
N LYS A 103 -6.01 -6.64 6.12
CA LYS A 103 -5.10 -6.48 7.27
C LYS A 103 -3.67 -6.89 6.89
N CYS A 104 -3.49 -8.01 6.19
CA CYS A 104 -2.19 -8.45 5.72
C CYS A 104 -1.52 -7.42 4.80
N GLN A 105 -2.26 -6.87 3.84
CA GLN A 105 -1.76 -5.81 2.95
C GLN A 105 -1.35 -4.57 3.73
N LEU A 106 -2.20 -4.12 4.67
CA LEU A 106 -1.90 -2.94 5.48
C LEU A 106 -0.65 -3.16 6.35
N LEU A 107 -0.51 -4.32 6.98
CA LEU A 107 0.68 -4.71 7.75
C LEU A 107 1.93 -4.69 6.87
N THR A 108 1.88 -5.26 5.66
CA THR A 108 3.01 -5.27 4.72
C THR A 108 3.42 -3.86 4.28
N TYR A 109 2.45 -2.99 3.97
CA TYR A 109 2.74 -1.59 3.61
C TYR A 109 3.29 -0.79 4.79
N CYS A 110 2.76 -0.97 6.00
CA CYS A 110 3.32 -0.36 7.20
C CYS A 110 4.75 -0.86 7.47
N TYR A 111 4.98 -2.18 7.36
CA TYR A 111 6.30 -2.77 7.53
C TYR A 111 7.32 -2.18 6.54
N GLY A 112 6.94 -2.00 5.28
CA GLY A 112 7.81 -1.38 4.27
C GLY A 112 8.22 0.07 4.58
N GLU A 113 7.48 0.76 5.44
CA GLU A 113 7.80 2.14 5.86
C GLU A 113 8.66 2.18 7.14
N VAL A 114 8.40 1.31 8.12
CA VAL A 114 9.02 1.40 9.45
C VAL A 114 9.95 0.24 9.82
N PHE A 115 9.91 -0.86 9.07
CA PHE A 115 10.68 -2.09 9.30
C PHE A 115 10.55 -2.66 10.73
N GLU A 116 9.39 -2.47 11.36
CA GLU A 116 9.09 -3.07 12.66
C GLU A 116 8.75 -4.55 12.51
N GLU A 117 9.57 -5.43 13.09
CA GLU A 117 9.43 -6.89 12.93
C GLU A 117 8.07 -7.44 13.37
N GLU A 118 7.40 -6.80 14.34
CA GLU A 118 6.09 -7.25 14.82
C GLU A 118 5.01 -7.18 13.74
N LEU A 119 5.09 -6.20 12.83
CA LEU A 119 4.18 -6.08 11.68
C LEU A 119 4.35 -7.26 10.71
N ALA A 120 5.60 -7.62 10.40
CA ALA A 120 5.91 -8.75 9.54
C ALA A 120 5.50 -10.08 10.18
N LYS A 121 5.77 -10.25 11.49
CA LYS A 121 5.34 -11.44 12.24
C LYS A 121 3.83 -11.62 12.19
N GLU A 122 3.06 -10.56 12.40
CA GLU A 122 1.61 -10.62 12.31
C GLU A 122 1.12 -10.93 10.88
N ALA A 123 1.75 -10.33 9.86
CA ALA A 123 1.42 -10.64 8.46
C ALA A 123 1.65 -12.14 8.15
N HIS A 124 2.79 -12.70 8.57
CA HIS A 124 3.09 -14.14 8.43
C HIS A 124 2.09 -15.02 9.17
N LEU A 125 1.62 -14.61 10.36
CA LEU A 125 0.57 -15.34 11.07
C LEU A 125 -0.73 -15.40 10.25
N ILE A 126 -1.14 -14.29 9.64
CA ILE A 126 -2.32 -14.27 8.75
C ILE A 126 -2.11 -15.19 7.54
N ILE A 127 -0.95 -15.09 6.88
CA ILE A 127 -0.60 -15.87 5.68
C ILE A 127 -0.60 -17.37 5.98
N SER A 128 -0.10 -17.78 7.16
CA SER A 128 -0.09 -19.18 7.60
C SER A 128 -1.49 -19.79 7.76
N GLY A 129 -2.52 -18.94 7.89
CA GLY A 129 -3.91 -19.35 7.96
C GLY A 129 -4.59 -19.55 6.60
N TRP A 130 -3.95 -19.22 5.49
CA TRP A 130 -4.54 -19.34 4.16
C TRP A 130 -4.49 -20.76 3.58
N ASP A 131 -5.43 -21.07 2.68
CA ASP A 131 -5.37 -22.29 1.88
C ASP A 131 -4.31 -22.14 0.79
N HIS A 132 -3.09 -22.57 1.08
CA HIS A 132 -1.96 -22.50 0.14
C HIS A 132 -2.19 -23.26 -1.18
N SER A 133 -3.20 -24.15 -1.27
CA SER A 133 -3.55 -24.81 -2.53
C SER A 133 -4.40 -23.94 -3.45
N ARG A 134 -4.97 -22.83 -2.95
CA ARG A 134 -5.96 -21.99 -3.62
C ARG A 134 -5.79 -20.49 -3.35
N LEU A 135 -4.55 -20.01 -3.37
CA LEU A 135 -4.27 -18.57 -3.23
C LEU A 135 -4.76 -17.78 -4.44
N SER A 136 -5.46 -16.68 -4.17
CA SER A 136 -5.78 -15.61 -5.11
C SER A 136 -4.52 -14.89 -5.60
N ASN A 137 -4.65 -14.02 -6.59
CA ASN A 137 -3.51 -13.24 -7.10
C ASN A 137 -3.04 -12.22 -6.05
N ASP A 138 -3.98 -11.52 -5.40
CA ASP A 138 -3.65 -10.51 -4.39
C ASP A 138 -2.96 -11.13 -3.15
N GLU A 139 -3.36 -12.34 -2.73
CA GLU A 139 -2.69 -13.09 -1.66
C GLU A 139 -1.26 -13.48 -2.04
N LYS A 140 -1.02 -13.88 -3.30
CA LYS A 140 0.34 -14.16 -3.78
C LYS A 140 1.17 -12.88 -3.85
N GLU A 141 0.57 -11.79 -4.33
CA GLU A 141 1.24 -10.52 -4.48
C GLU A 141 1.73 -9.99 -3.12
N VAL A 142 0.84 -9.93 -2.12
CA VAL A 142 1.24 -9.45 -0.77
C VAL A 142 2.28 -10.35 -0.11
N PHE A 143 2.24 -11.67 -0.36
CA PHE A 143 3.25 -12.60 0.12
C PHE A 143 4.62 -12.32 -0.51
N GLU A 144 4.68 -12.15 -1.83
CA GLU A 144 5.92 -11.81 -2.53
C GLU A 144 6.42 -10.41 -2.16
N SER A 145 5.53 -9.43 -2.01
CA SER A 145 5.90 -8.08 -1.54
C SER A 145 6.52 -8.11 -0.16
N LEU A 146 5.93 -8.84 0.79
CA LEU A 146 6.49 -8.98 2.14
C LEU A 146 7.88 -9.61 2.10
N LYS A 147 8.04 -10.69 1.33
CA LYS A 147 9.33 -11.35 1.15
C LYS A 147 10.38 -10.43 0.54
N ILE A 148 10.03 -9.65 -0.50
CA ILE A 148 10.94 -8.68 -1.12
C ILE A 148 11.38 -7.63 -0.09
N LEU A 149 10.48 -7.14 0.75
CA LEU A 149 10.81 -6.17 1.80
C LEU A 149 11.73 -6.77 2.87
N GLU A 150 11.52 -8.02 3.26
CA GLU A 150 12.39 -8.74 4.21
C GLU A 150 13.79 -9.05 3.63
N GLU A 151 13.87 -9.34 2.32
CA GLU A 151 15.14 -9.57 1.62
C GLU A 151 15.90 -8.27 1.33
N ASN A 152 15.20 -7.13 1.29
CA ASN A 152 15.76 -5.81 1.01
C ASN A 152 15.43 -4.80 2.13
N PRO A 153 15.85 -5.04 3.38
CA PRO A 153 15.63 -4.10 4.47
C PRO A 153 16.33 -2.77 4.16
N TYR A 154 15.71 -1.64 4.56
CA TYR A 154 16.23 -0.30 4.26
C TYR A 154 17.73 -0.18 4.62
N PRO A 155 18.57 0.45 3.77
CA PRO A 155 20.01 0.50 3.97
C PRO A 155 20.36 1.49 5.08
N TYR A 156 20.36 1.03 6.33
CA TYR A 156 21.02 1.74 7.45
C TYR A 156 22.15 0.90 8.08
N PHE A 157 22.63 -0.13 7.39
CA PHE A 157 23.77 -0.96 7.81
C PHE A 157 24.98 -0.94 6.86
N GLU A 158 24.99 -0.08 5.83
CA GLU A 158 26.24 0.31 5.16
C GLU A 158 26.81 1.58 5.80
N LEU A 159 27.40 1.44 7.00
CA LEU A 159 28.34 2.40 7.60
C LEU A 159 29.63 1.69 7.98
#